data_AF-A0A7K1JDR9-F1
#
_entry.id   AF-A0A7K1JDR9-F1
#
_cell.length_a   1.000
_cell.length_b   1.000
_cell.length_c   1.000
_cell.angle_alpha   90.00
_cell.angle_beta   90.00
_cell.angle_gamma   90.00
#
_symmetry.space_group_name_H-M   'P 1'
#
loop_
_entity.id
_entity.type
_entity.pdbx_description
1 polymer ?
#
loop_
_entity_poly.entity_id
_entity_poly.type
_entity_poly.pdbx_seq_one_letter_code
_entity_poly.pdbx_strand_id
1 'polypeptide(L)'
;MTMRDRLLQLNSPTRPWSIRDGGPEDVDLVAEWKSDDPDWRQVLEDLAVALTFQTHLRLDTEQRLLHAVDHVVEWRPDPEAPGQWVECHDRGDLQLFWSGNSNCMHYLLTTDDIKIPIQQCAADAGWTYQAG
;
A
#
# COMPACT_ATOMS: atom_id res chain seq x y z
N MET A 1 22.70 9.31 1.73
CA MET A 1 21.23 9.10 1.77
C MET A 1 20.96 7.77 1.11
N THR A 2 20.44 6.80 1.86
CA THR A 2 20.17 5.44 1.35
C THR A 2 18.85 5.40 0.58
N MET A 3 18.60 4.34 -0.19
CA MET A 3 17.31 4.15 -0.87
C MET A 3 16.16 4.06 0.14
N ARG A 4 16.39 3.39 1.27
CA ARG A 4 15.46 3.34 2.40
C ARG A 4 15.11 4.74 2.91
N ASP A 5 16.10 5.61 3.14
CA ASP A 5 15.86 7.00 3.59
C ASP A 5 15.04 7.80 2.57
N ARG A 6 15.27 7.59 1.27
CA ARG A 6 14.52 8.24 0.20
C ARG A 6 13.05 7.81 0.20
N LEU A 7 12.79 6.52 0.33
CA LEU A 7 11.42 5.98 0.40
C LEU A 7 10.68 6.52 1.63
N LEU A 8 11.31 6.54 2.80
CA LEU A 8 10.71 7.09 4.01
C LEU A 8 10.40 8.59 3.91
N GLN A 9 11.12 9.34 3.07
CA GLN A 9 10.83 10.75 2.81
C GLN A 9 9.65 11.00 1.87
N LEU A 10 9.09 9.96 1.25
CA LEU A 10 7.84 10.08 0.50
C LEU A 10 6.62 10.24 1.41
N ASN A 11 6.78 9.98 2.72
CA ASN A 11 5.74 10.21 3.71
C ASN A 11 5.39 11.69 3.78
N SER A 12 4.11 12.00 3.60
CA SER A 12 3.57 13.35 3.72
C SER A 12 2.26 13.30 4.50
N PRO A 13 1.96 14.29 5.37
CA PRO A 13 0.63 14.40 5.99
C PRO A 13 -0.48 14.55 4.93
N THR A 14 -0.17 15.12 3.76
CA THR A 14 -1.12 15.34 2.67
C THR A 14 -1.41 14.10 1.83
N ARG A 15 -0.84 12.94 2.16
CA ARG A 15 -1.08 11.68 1.45
C ARG A 15 -1.84 10.70 2.33
N PRO A 16 -2.79 9.92 1.76
CA PRO A 16 -3.61 8.94 2.47
C PRO A 16 -2.85 7.67 2.89
N TRP A 17 -1.56 7.57 2.58
CA TRP A 17 -0.73 6.40 2.83
C TRP A 17 0.60 6.80 3.46
N SER A 18 1.26 5.82 4.09
CA SER A 18 2.60 5.97 4.64
C SER A 18 3.44 4.72 4.43
N ILE A 19 4.76 4.91 4.38
CA ILE A 19 5.78 3.87 4.36
C ILE A 19 6.39 3.78 5.76
N ARG A 20 6.31 2.60 6.35
CA ARG A 20 6.91 2.29 7.66
C ARG A 20 7.94 1.17 7.54
N ASP A 21 8.62 0.89 8.65
CA ASP A 21 9.48 -0.28 8.77
C ASP A 21 8.66 -1.58 8.61
N GLY A 22 9.20 -2.51 7.83
CA GLY A 22 8.59 -3.80 7.50
C GLY A 22 9.11 -4.98 8.32
N GLY A 23 9.88 -4.73 9.39
CA GLY A 23 10.43 -5.79 10.24
C GLY A 23 9.41 -6.82 10.74
N PRO A 24 8.16 -6.45 11.10
CA PRO A 24 7.12 -7.42 11.48
C PRO A 24 6.71 -8.37 10.35
N GLU A 25 6.83 -7.93 9.09
CA GLU A 25 6.47 -8.66 7.88
C GLU A 25 7.67 -9.32 7.18
N ASP A 26 8.86 -9.29 7.78
CA ASP A 26 10.13 -9.80 7.20
C ASP A 26 10.55 -9.11 5.89
N VAL A 27 10.19 -7.83 5.73
CA VAL A 27 10.54 -6.99 4.57
C VAL A 27 11.21 -5.70 5.01
N ASP A 28 11.87 -4.99 4.08
CA ASP A 28 12.60 -3.77 4.43
C ASP A 28 11.65 -2.65 4.83
N LEU A 29 10.58 -2.47 4.06
CA LEU A 29 9.58 -1.42 4.25
C LEU A 29 8.19 -1.92 3.84
N VAL A 30 7.15 -1.35 4.44
CA VAL A 30 5.76 -1.59 4.07
C VAL A 30 5.08 -0.27 3.79
N ALA A 31 4.45 -0.15 2.62
CA ALA A 31 3.57 0.96 2.29
C ALA A 31 2.11 0.55 2.55
N GLU A 32 1.39 1.32 3.35
CA GLU A 32 0.01 1.01 3.73
C GLU A 32 -0.83 2.28 3.88
N TRP A 33 -2.16 2.12 3.89
CA TRP A 33 -3.09 3.21 4.14
C TRP A 33 -2.99 3.70 5.58
N LYS A 34 -3.14 5.01 5.78
CA LYS A 34 -3.08 5.63 7.10
C LYS A 34 -4.39 5.51 7.87
N SER A 35 -4.78 4.29 8.22
CA SER A 35 -5.96 4.02 9.06
C SER A 35 -5.87 4.67 10.46
N ASP A 36 -4.65 4.85 10.97
CA ASP A 36 -4.40 5.42 12.28
C ASP A 36 -4.33 6.96 12.30
N ASP A 37 -4.22 7.60 11.14
CA ASP A 37 -4.13 9.06 11.01
C ASP A 37 -5.55 9.68 11.06
N PRO A 38 -5.85 10.55 12.02
CA PRO A 38 -7.19 11.13 12.16
C PRO A 38 -7.63 11.96 10.95
N ASP A 39 -6.69 12.54 10.19
CA ASP A 39 -7.02 13.34 9.01
C ASP A 39 -7.51 12.47 7.84
N TRP A 40 -7.08 11.20 7.80
CA TRP A 40 -7.38 10.26 6.72
C TRP A 40 -8.38 9.17 7.11
N ARG A 41 -8.47 8.80 8.39
CA ARG A 41 -9.33 7.72 8.88
C ARG A 41 -10.76 7.85 8.39
N GLN A 42 -11.38 9.02 8.56
CA GLN A 42 -12.77 9.24 8.12
C GLN A 42 -12.93 9.04 6.60
N VAL A 43 -11.99 9.54 5.80
CA VAL A 43 -12.04 9.40 4.33
C VAL A 43 -11.90 7.93 3.94
N LEU A 44 -10.97 7.20 4.54
CA LEU A 44 -10.73 5.79 4.25
C LEU A 44 -11.94 4.92 4.64
N GLU A 45 -12.58 5.22 5.79
CA GLU A 45 -13.80 4.56 6.25
C GLU A 45 -14.99 4.84 5.32
N ASP A 46 -15.22 6.11 4.97
CA ASP A 46 -16.32 6.53 4.08
C ASP A 46 -16.22 5.89 2.68
N LEU A 47 -14.98 5.68 2.20
CA LEU A 47 -14.70 5.05 0.91
C LEU A 47 -14.67 3.51 0.98
N ALA A 48 -14.83 2.92 2.17
CA ALA A 48 -14.67 1.49 2.42
C ALA A 48 -13.34 0.93 1.86
N VAL A 49 -12.25 1.66 2.09
CA VAL A 49 -10.91 1.25 1.63
C VAL A 49 -10.52 -0.06 2.30
N ALA A 50 -9.92 -0.98 1.54
CA ALA A 50 -9.33 -2.19 2.11
C ALA A 50 -8.07 -1.81 2.90
N LEU A 51 -8.23 -1.53 4.20
CA LEU A 51 -7.13 -1.12 5.09
C LEU A 51 -6.07 -2.22 5.28
N THR A 52 -6.39 -3.46 4.90
CA THR A 52 -5.46 -4.59 4.87
C THR A 52 -4.53 -4.57 3.66
N PHE A 53 -4.74 -3.66 2.69
CA PHE A 53 -3.85 -3.49 1.56
C PHE A 53 -2.49 -2.95 2.03
N GLN A 54 -1.44 -3.67 1.66
CA GLN A 54 -0.05 -3.34 1.95
C GLN A 54 0.80 -3.64 0.72
N THR A 55 1.71 -2.73 0.36
CA THR A 55 2.79 -3.02 -0.59
C THR A 55 4.07 -3.29 0.19
N HIS A 56 4.52 -4.53 0.14
CA HIS A 56 5.77 -4.99 0.75
C HIS A 56 6.94 -4.64 -0.15
N LEU A 57 7.93 -3.95 0.40
CA LEU A 57 9.09 -3.44 -0.32
C LEU A 57 10.35 -4.14 0.19
N ARG A 58 11.12 -4.72 -0.74
CA ARG A 58 12.44 -5.32 -0.45
C ARG A 58 13.52 -4.68 -1.32
N LEU A 59 14.63 -4.32 -0.69
CA LEU A 59 15.75 -3.62 -1.31
C LEU A 59 16.90 -4.60 -1.58
N ASP A 60 17.14 -4.90 -2.85
CA ASP A 60 18.36 -5.59 -3.29
C ASP A 60 19.43 -4.55 -3.64
N THR A 61 20.37 -4.36 -2.72
CA THR A 61 21.48 -3.40 -2.89
C THR A 61 22.51 -3.84 -3.91
N GLU A 62 22.65 -5.14 -4.17
CA GLU A 62 23.63 -5.67 -5.12
C GLU A 62 23.19 -5.40 -6.56
N GLN A 63 21.92 -5.65 -6.85
CA GLN A 63 21.32 -5.44 -8.17
C GLN A 63 20.74 -4.04 -8.35
N ARG A 64 20.63 -3.24 -7.27
CA ARG A 64 19.89 -1.97 -7.21
C ARG A 64 18.45 -2.16 -7.67
N LEU A 65 17.82 -3.20 -7.14
CA LEU A 65 16.47 -3.61 -7.47
C LEU A 65 15.56 -3.41 -6.26
N LEU A 66 14.46 -2.70 -6.47
CA LEU A 66 13.38 -2.57 -5.51
C LEU A 66 12.28 -3.54 -5.91
N HIS A 67 12.12 -4.61 -5.13
CA HIS A 67 11.00 -5.53 -5.27
C HIS A 67 9.80 -4.97 -4.51
N ALA A 68 8.66 -4.89 -5.19
CA ALA A 68 7.40 -4.48 -4.62
C ALA A 68 6.37 -5.59 -4.86
N VAL A 69 5.74 -6.07 -3.79
CA VAL A 69 4.68 -7.08 -3.86
C VAL A 69 3.51 -6.56 -3.07
N ASP A 70 2.35 -6.46 -3.69
CA ASP A 70 1.14 -6.09 -2.98
C ASP A 70 0.56 -7.31 -2.26
N HIS A 71 -0.10 -7.01 -1.16
CA HIS A 71 -0.77 -7.93 -0.30
C HIS A 71 -2.09 -7.32 0.13
N VAL A 72 -3.19 -8.04 -0.01
CA VAL A 72 -4.48 -7.64 0.58
C VAL A 72 -5.12 -8.85 1.21
N VAL A 73 -5.72 -8.63 2.38
CA VAL A 73 -6.50 -9.64 3.09
C VAL A 73 -7.96 -9.22 3.05
N GLU A 74 -8.81 -10.05 2.45
CA GLU A 74 -10.24 -9.81 2.41
C GLU A 74 -10.99 -10.97 3.03
N TRP A 75 -12.08 -10.66 3.73
CA TRP A 75 -13.02 -11.66 4.22
C TRP A 75 -14.14 -11.80 3.20
N ARG A 76 -14.29 -13.00 2.65
CA ARG A 76 -15.35 -13.32 1.69
C ARG A 76 -16.28 -14.38 2.27
N PRO A 77 -17.58 -14.35 1.97
CA PRO A 77 -18.49 -15.41 2.41
C PRO A 77 -18.06 -16.74 1.77
N ASP A 78 -18.04 -17.79 2.59
CA ASP A 78 -17.71 -19.13 2.11
C ASP A 78 -18.84 -19.65 1.20
N PRO A 79 -18.56 -19.97 -0.08
CA PRO A 79 -19.58 -20.51 -0.99
C PRO A 79 -20.07 -21.91 -0.60
N GLU A 80 -19.27 -22.68 0.15
CA GLU A 80 -19.56 -24.05 0.56
C GLU A 80 -20.15 -24.12 1.99
N ALA A 81 -19.98 -23.06 2.80
CA ALA A 81 -20.47 -22.99 4.18
C ALA A 81 -21.24 -21.67 4.48
N PRO A 82 -22.57 -21.63 4.25
CA PRO A 82 -23.39 -20.43 4.49
C PRO A 82 -23.24 -19.89 5.92
N GLY A 83 -22.92 -18.60 6.03
CA GLY A 83 -22.72 -17.92 7.31
C GLY A 83 -21.29 -17.98 7.85
N GLN A 84 -20.38 -18.69 7.18
CA GLN A 84 -18.94 -18.62 7.45
C GLN A 84 -18.26 -17.61 6.52
N TRP A 85 -17.19 -17.01 7.02
CA TRP A 85 -16.32 -16.12 6.27
C TRP A 85 -14.95 -16.77 6.14
N VAL A 86 -14.41 -16.78 4.94
CA VAL A 86 -13.06 -17.24 4.65
C VAL A 86 -12.14 -16.04 4.47
N GLU A 87 -10.94 -16.15 5.02
CA GLU A 87 -9.87 -15.20 4.82
C GLU A 87 -9.18 -15.49 3.48
N CYS A 88 -9.23 -14.53 2.56
CA CYS A 88 -8.60 -14.60 1.25
C CYS A 88 -7.37 -13.69 1.24
N HIS A 89 -6.22 -14.25 0.85
CA HIS A 89 -4.96 -13.53 0.69
C HIS A 89 -4.67 -13.37 -0.80
N ASP A 90 -4.85 -12.17 -1.33
CA ASP A 90 -4.47 -11.84 -2.70
C ASP A 90 -3.09 -11.17 -2.68
N ARG A 91 -2.19 -11.62 -3.57
CA ARG A 91 -0.79 -11.16 -3.64
C ARG A 91 -0.36 -10.94 -5.10
N GLY A 92 0.52 -9.96 -5.33
CA GLY A 92 1.11 -9.66 -6.64
C GLY A 92 1.06 -8.17 -7.00
N ASP A 93 0.87 -7.81 -8.27
CA ASP A 93 0.61 -6.45 -8.73
C ASP A 93 -0.90 -6.17 -8.77
N LEU A 94 -1.47 -5.81 -7.61
CA LEU A 94 -2.90 -5.60 -7.45
C LEU A 94 -3.31 -4.19 -7.89
N GLN A 95 -4.34 -4.11 -8.72
CA GLN A 95 -4.87 -2.85 -9.23
C GLN A 95 -6.24 -2.59 -8.63
N LEU A 96 -6.26 -1.90 -7.49
CA LEU A 96 -7.48 -1.60 -6.73
C LEU A 96 -7.75 -0.10 -6.72
N PHE A 97 -9.03 0.26 -6.68
CA PHE A 97 -9.46 1.63 -6.54
C PHE A 97 -10.70 1.73 -5.64
N TRP A 98 -10.79 2.84 -4.93
CA TRP A 98 -11.91 3.20 -4.07
C TRP A 98 -12.35 4.61 -4.43
N SER A 99 -13.63 4.79 -4.70
CA SER A 99 -14.20 6.10 -5.01
C SER A 99 -15.44 6.35 -4.17
N GLY A 100 -15.58 7.59 -3.70
CA GLY A 100 -16.63 7.93 -2.76
C GLY A 100 -16.66 9.42 -2.46
N ASN A 101 -17.58 9.82 -1.58
CA ASN A 101 -17.65 11.18 -1.09
C ASN A 101 -17.40 11.17 0.41
N SER A 102 -16.52 12.05 0.87
CA SER A 102 -16.27 12.31 2.29
C SER A 102 -16.17 13.81 2.50
N ASN A 103 -16.74 14.34 3.58
CA ASN A 103 -16.71 15.78 3.90
C ASN A 103 -17.13 16.70 2.73
N CYS A 104 -18.19 16.31 1.99
CA CYS A 104 -18.70 17.03 0.81
C CYS A 104 -17.72 17.11 -0.39
N MET A 105 -16.63 16.34 -0.36
CA MET A 105 -15.64 16.24 -1.43
C MET A 105 -15.64 14.84 -2.03
N HIS A 106 -15.43 14.75 -3.35
CA HIS A 106 -15.25 13.47 -4.02
C HIS A 106 -13.79 13.04 -3.94
N TYR A 107 -13.55 11.78 -3.57
CA TYR A 107 -12.23 11.16 -3.51
C TYR A 107 -12.17 9.95 -4.44
N LEU A 108 -11.01 9.78 -5.07
CA LEU A 108 -10.61 8.59 -5.79
C LEU A 108 -9.22 8.20 -5.25
N LEU A 109 -9.14 7.04 -4.63
CA LEU A 109 -7.91 6.45 -4.11
C LEU A 109 -7.59 5.22 -4.93
N THR A 110 -6.35 5.08 -5.39
CA THR A 110 -5.91 3.92 -6.15
C THR A 110 -4.62 3.36 -5.55
N THR A 111 -4.32 2.10 -5.83
CA THR A 111 -3.01 1.51 -5.50
C THR A 111 -1.86 2.27 -6.17
N ASP A 112 -2.12 2.94 -7.29
CA ASP A 112 -1.13 3.77 -7.98
C ASP A 112 -0.73 5.03 -7.20
N ASP A 113 -1.61 5.56 -6.33
CA ASP A 113 -1.26 6.67 -5.44
C ASP A 113 -0.07 6.32 -4.54
N ILE A 114 0.08 5.04 -4.19
CA ILE A 114 1.21 4.49 -3.42
C ILE A 114 2.37 4.13 -4.36
N LYS A 115 2.08 3.35 -5.41
CA LYS A 115 3.10 2.73 -6.27
C LYS A 115 3.86 3.74 -7.13
N ILE A 116 3.19 4.70 -7.74
CA ILE A 116 3.82 5.65 -8.67
C ILE A 116 4.93 6.46 -7.97
N PRO A 117 4.70 7.06 -6.78
CA PRO A 117 5.76 7.79 -6.08
C PRO A 117 6.96 6.92 -5.69
N ILE A 118 6.73 5.64 -5.36
CA ILE A 118 7.79 4.67 -5.05
C ILE A 118 8.62 4.36 -6.31
N GLN A 119 7.95 4.11 -7.44
CA GLN A 119 8.59 3.87 -8.74
C GLN A 119 9.43 5.06 -9.18
N GLN A 120 8.89 6.27 -9.08
CA GLN A 120 9.60 7.52 -9.39
C GLN A 120 10.82 7.70 -8.50
N CYS A 121 10.67 7.49 -7.20
CA CYS A 121 11.78 7.56 -6.25
C CYS A 121 12.90 6.55 -6.57
N ALA A 122 12.55 5.33 -6.98
CA ALA A 122 13.50 4.32 -7.41
C ALA A 122 14.23 4.75 -8.68
N ALA A 123 13.49 5.19 -9.71
CA ALA A 123 14.07 5.67 -10.96
C ALA A 123 15.03 6.85 -10.74
N ASP A 124 14.64 7.84 -9.92
CA ASP A 124 15.46 9.00 -9.56
C ASP A 124 16.71 8.64 -8.75
N ALA A 125 16.71 7.48 -8.10
CA ALA A 125 17.86 6.92 -7.39
C ALA A 125 18.74 6.02 -8.28
N GLY A 126 18.34 5.77 -9.52
CA GLY A 126 18.99 4.81 -10.42
C GLY A 126 18.74 3.35 -10.04
N TRP A 127 17.64 3.08 -9.34
CA TRP A 127 17.17 1.73 -9.00
C TRP A 127 16.13 1.27 -10.01
N THR A 128 16.10 -0.03 -10.26
CA THR A 128 15.03 -0.66 -11.04
C THR A 128 13.89 -1.03 -10.10
N TYR A 129 12.66 -0.75 -10.50
CA TYR A 129 11.46 -1.20 -9.80
C TYR A 129 10.95 -2.48 -10.45
N GLN A 130 10.65 -3.49 -9.63
CA GLN A 130 10.07 -4.74 -10.09
C GLN A 130 8.82 -5.06 -9.26
N ALA A 131 7.66 -5.02 -9.91
CA ALA A 131 6.43 -5.56 -9.36
C ALA A 131 6.50 -7.11 -9.38
N GLY A 132 6.04 -7.74 -8.31
CA GLY A 132 5.99 -9.20 -8.18
C GLY A 132 4.59 -9.79 -8.29
#